data_AF-A0A952X0B2-F1
#
_entry.id   AF-A0A952X0B2-F1
#
_cell.length_a   1.000
_cell.length_b   1.000
_cell.length_c   1.000
_cell.angle_alpha   90.00
_cell.angle_beta   90.00
_cell.angle_gamma   90.00
#
_symmetry.space_group_name_H-M   'P 1'
#
loop_
_entity.id
_entity.type
_entity.pdbx_description
1 polymer ?
#
loop_
_entity_poly.entity_id
_entity_poly.type
_entity_poly.pdbx_seq_one_letter_code
_entity_poly.pdbx_strand_id
1 'polypeptide(L)' 'MDPNQAFLDMFRAMRDGDHETARERALALQEWFAKGGFTPYQFSRQAMEAYIASVLRRTSHLDFD' A
#
# COMPACT_ATOMS: atom_id res chain seq x y z
N MET A 1 11.64 1.54 6.40
CA MET A 1 11.01 1.92 5.12
C MET A 1 10.51 3.34 5.26
N ASP A 2 10.63 4.17 4.23
CA ASP A 2 10.00 5.50 4.19
C ASP A 2 8.55 5.34 3.73
N PRO A 3 7.53 5.64 4.57
CA PRO A 3 6.13 5.45 4.22
C PRO A 3 5.68 6.38 3.07
N ASN A 4 6.28 7.55 2.89
CA ASN A 4 5.99 8.43 1.75
C ASN A 4 6.43 7.78 0.45
N GLN A 5 7.65 7.23 0.42
CA GLN A 5 8.16 6.53 -0.76
C GLN A 5 7.34 5.27 -1.05
N ALA A 6 7.03 4.48 -0.02
CA ALA A 6 6.23 3.27 -0.21
C ALA A 6 4.83 3.56 -0.76
N PHE A 7 4.20 4.66 -0.32
CA PHE A 7 2.94 5.11 -0.90
C PHE A 7 3.08 5.51 -2.37
N LEU A 8 4.11 6.31 -2.72
CA LEU A 8 4.34 6.73 -4.10
C LEU A 8 4.60 5.54 -5.02
N ASP A 9 5.40 4.58 -4.57
CA ASP A 9 5.71 3.37 -5.32
C ASP A 9 4.44 2.54 -5.54
N MET A 10 3.64 2.34 -4.48
CA MET A 10 2.35 1.65 -4.58
C MET A 10 1.41 2.36 -5.58
N PHE A 11 1.30 3.69 -5.50
CA PHE A 11 0.43 4.47 -6.37
C PHE A 11 0.87 4.39 -7.84
N ARG A 12 2.18 4.50 -8.11
CA ARG A 12 2.74 4.37 -9.46
C ARG A 12 2.56 2.95 -10.00
N ALA A 13 2.84 1.94 -9.19
CA ALA A 13 2.68 0.55 -9.57
C ALA A 13 1.22 0.22 -9.93
N MET A 14 0.25 0.69 -9.13
CA MET A 14 -1.18 0.57 -9.46
C MET A 14 -1.60 1.29 -10.74
N ARG A 15 -0.97 2.43 -11.06
CA ARG A 15 -1.22 3.18 -12.29
C ARG A 15 -0.63 2.46 -13.51
N ASP A 16 0.56 1.88 -13.35
CA ASP A 16 1.35 1.29 -14.42
C ASP A 16 1.02 -0.20 -14.64
N GLY A 17 0.16 -0.79 -13.81
CA GLY A 17 -0.29 -2.18 -13.90
C GLY A 17 0.66 -3.19 -13.24
N ASP A 18 1.69 -2.70 -12.53
CA ASP A 18 2.61 -3.52 -11.75
C ASP A 18 1.94 -3.94 -10.42
N HIS A 19 1.11 -4.97 -10.50
CA HIS A 19 0.33 -5.45 -9.35
C HIS A 19 1.19 -6.08 -8.26
N GLU A 20 2.33 -6.68 -8.60
CA GLU A 20 3.26 -7.28 -7.65
C GLU A 20 3.89 -6.20 -6.77
N THR A 21 4.50 -5.18 -7.38
CA THR A 21 5.08 -4.06 -6.62
C THR A 21 4.00 -3.32 -5.82
N ALA A 22 2.82 -3.12 -6.40
CA ALA A 22 1.70 -2.50 -5.69
C ALA A 22 1.31 -3.29 -4.43
N ARG A 23 1.21 -4.62 -4.54
CA ARG A 23 0.88 -5.50 -3.42
C ARG A 23 1.97 -5.49 -2.36
N GLU A 24 3.23 -5.63 -2.76
CA GLU A 24 4.38 -5.61 -1.85
C GLU A 24 4.40 -4.33 -1.00
N ARG A 25 4.22 -3.17 -1.65
CA ARG A 25 4.21 -1.87 -0.97
C ARG A 25 2.98 -1.68 -0.09
N ALA A 26 1.81 -2.19 -0.50
CA ALA A 26 0.59 -2.17 0.31
C ALA A 26 0.75 -2.98 1.61
N LEU A 27 1.33 -4.19 1.52
CA LEU A 27 1.62 -5.04 2.69
C LEU A 27 2.64 -4.37 3.62
N ALA A 28 3.70 -3.79 3.07
CA ALA A 28 4.70 -3.08 3.85
C ALA A 28 4.11 -1.87 4.60
N LEU A 29 3.19 -1.12 3.99
CA LEU A 29 2.47 -0.02 4.64
C LEU A 29 1.49 -0.52 5.70
N GLN A 30 0.80 -1.63 5.45
CA GLN A 30 -0.08 -2.26 6.43
C GLN A 30 0.70 -2.67 7.68
N GLU A 31 1.86 -3.31 7.50
CA GLU A 31 2.74 -3.71 8.60
C GLU A 31 3.29 -2.50 9.35
N TRP A 32 3.68 -1.43 8.63
CA TRP A 32 4.14 -0.19 9.23
C TRP A 32 3.09 0.41 10.18
N PHE A 33 1.82 0.45 9.76
CA PHE A 33 0.74 0.95 10.62
C PHE A 33 0.40 0.03 11.78
N ALA A 34 0.50 -1.29 11.59
CA ALA A 34 0.33 -2.26 12.67
C ALA A 34 1.37 -2.05 13.79
N LYS A 35 2.57 -1.57 13.44
CA LYS A 35 3.65 -1.23 14.38
C LYS A 35 3.54 0.19 14.97
N GLY A 36 2.47 0.93 14.69
CA GLY A 36 2.27 2.30 15.17
C GLY A 36 2.98 3.37 14.33
N GLY A 37 3.38 3.05 13.10
CA GLY A 37 3.99 3.99 12.18
C GLY A 37 3.05 5.13 11.76
N PHE A 38 3.65 6.26 11.38
CA PHE A 38 2.91 7.45 10.93
C PHE A 38 2.42 7.32 9.49
N THR A 39 1.39 8.10 9.14
CA THR A 39 0.78 8.11 7.81
C THR A 39 1.68 8.79 6.78
N PRO A 40 1.79 8.24 5.56
CA PRO A 40 2.36 8.95 4.41
C PRO A 40 1.56 10.22 4.13
N TYR A 41 2.26 11.33 3.88
CA TYR A 41 1.66 12.64 3.58
C TYR A 41 0.66 13.13 4.64
N GLN A 42 0.02 14.27 4.40
CA GLN A 42 -1.06 14.80 5.25
C GLN A 42 -2.39 14.03 5.11
N PHE A 43 -2.34 12.76 4.67
CA PHE A 43 -3.54 11.93 4.59
C PHE A 43 -3.96 11.46 5.97
N SER A 44 -5.28 11.35 6.17
CA SER A 44 -5.80 10.72 7.38
C SER A 44 -5.47 9.22 7.37
N ARG A 45 -5.27 8.65 8.56
CA ARG A 45 -5.03 7.22 8.74
C ARG A 45 -6.10 6.37 8.06
N GLN A 46 -7.36 6.76 8.24
CA GLN A 46 -8.52 6.09 7.66
C GLN A 46 -8.47 6.07 6.12
N ALA A 47 -8.10 7.18 5.48
CA ALA A 47 -8.00 7.24 4.02
C ALA A 47 -6.90 6.31 3.50
N MET A 48 -5.76 6.26 4.20
CA MET A 48 -4.66 5.39 3.81
C MET A 48 -4.98 3.92 4.00
N GLU A 49 -5.59 3.54 5.12
CA GLU A 49 -6.04 2.17 5.38
C GLU A 49 -7.10 1.72 4.35
N ALA A 50 -8.03 2.59 3.99
CA ALA A 50 -9.02 2.30 2.95
C ALA A 50 -8.36 2.09 1.57
N TYR A 51 -7.35 2.90 1.23
CA TYR A 51 -6.62 2.75 -0.02
C TYR A 51 -5.80 1.46 -0.06
N ILE A 52 -5.07 1.14 1.01
CA ILE A 52 -4.34 -0.13 1.15
C ILE A 52 -5.28 -1.32 1.00
N ALA A 53 -6.43 -1.31 1.68
CA ALA A 53 -7.43 -2.37 1.56
C ALA A 53 -7.95 -2.53 0.12
N SER A 54 -8.14 -1.42 -0.60
CA SER A 54 -8.53 -1.43 -2.01
C SER A 54 -7.46 -2.06 -2.90
N VAL A 55 -6.19 -1.74 -2.68
CA VAL A 55 -5.06 -2.34 -3.41
C VAL A 55 -4.98 -3.83 -3.15
N LEU A 56 -4.96 -4.25 -1.88
CA LEU A 56 -4.87 -5.66 -1.49
C LEU A 56 -6.01 -6.51 -2.06
N ARG A 57 -7.23 -5.96 -2.13
CA ARG A 57 -8.38 -6.63 -2.75
C ARG A 57 -8.24 -6.77 -4.27
N ARG A 58 -7.68 -5.76 -4.95
CA ARG A 58 -7.51 -5.77 -6.41
C ARG A 58 -6.36 -6.70 -6.85
N THR A 59 -5.38 -6.91 -5.97
CA THR A 59 -4.21 -7.75 -6.21
C THR A 59 -4.29 -9.11 -5.52
N SER A 60 -5.47 -9.52 -5.01
CA SER A 60 -5.64 -10.78 -4.28
C SER A 60 -5.44 -12.04 -5.13
N HIS A 61 -5.43 -11.91 -6.46
CA HIS A 61 -5.12 -13.03 -7.36
C HIS A 61 -3.66 -13.49 -7.21
N LEU A 62 -2.76 -12.60 -6.76
CA LEU A 62 -1.34 -12.90 -6.53
C LEU A 62 -1.07 -13.70 -5.24
N ASP A 63 -2.09 -13.95 -4.40
CA ASP A 63 -1.93 -14.78 -3.20
C ASP A 63 -1.91 -16.29 -3.51
N PHE A 64 -2.25 -16.66 -4.74
CA PHE A 64 -2.45 -18.05 -5.16
C PHE A 64 -1.57 -18.44 -6.37
N ASP A 65 -0.65 -17.57 -6.78
CA ASP A 65 0.38 -17.84 -7.79
C ASP A 65 1.62 -18.53 -7.19
#